data_AF-A0A0N9W142-F1
#
_entry.id   AF-A0A0N9W142-F1
#
_cell.length_a   1.000
_cell.length_b   1.000
_cell.length_c   1.000
_cell.angle_alpha   90.00
_cell.angle_beta   90.00
_cell.angle_gamma   90.00
#
_symmetry.space_group_name_H-M   'P 1'
#
loop_
_entity.id
_entity.type
_entity.pdbx_description
1 polymer ?
#
loop_
_entity_poly.entity_id
_entity_poly.type
_entity_poly.pdbx_seq_one_letter_code
_entity_poly.pdbx_strand_id
1 'polypeptide(L)' 'MQRCKEAWDTPLESLNDLMVATFLNQNIATEHLLVEARRRMKEQERDETEYFDGQLLEAIERVQSGG' A
#
# COMPACT_ATOMS: atom_id res chain seq x y z
N MET A 1 -0.16 -7.75 -23.51
CA MET A 1 0.17 -7.83 -22.07
C MET A 1 1.08 -6.66 -21.68
N GLN A 2 0.55 -5.43 -21.68
CA GLN A 2 1.39 -4.22 -21.53
C GLN A 2 0.76 -3.21 -20.58
N ARG A 3 0.27 -3.70 -19.42
CA ARG A 3 -0.15 -2.85 -18.30
C ARG A 3 0.41 -3.33 -16.95
N CYS A 4 1.34 -4.31 -16.98
CA CYS A 4 1.96 -4.86 -15.77
C CYS A 4 3.43 -4.42 -15.58
N LYS A 5 3.99 -3.60 -16.49
CA LYS A 5 5.39 -3.15 -16.41
C LYS A 5 5.58 -1.72 -15.88
N GLU A 6 4.62 -0.83 -16.12
CA GLU A 6 4.77 0.60 -15.77
C GLU A 6 4.82 0.87 -14.27
N ALA A 7 4.34 -0.05 -13.44
CA ALA A 7 4.35 0.09 -11.98
C ALA A 7 5.52 -0.64 -11.29
N TRP A 8 6.35 -1.40 -12.02
CA TRP A 8 7.47 -2.14 -11.41
C TRP A 8 8.68 -1.23 -11.11
N ASP A 9 8.83 -0.14 -11.87
CA ASP A 9 9.91 0.84 -11.69
C ASP A 9 9.51 2.01 -10.76
N THR A 10 8.27 2.04 -10.28
CA THR A 10 7.78 3.07 -9.36
C THR A 10 8.37 2.82 -7.97
N PRO A 11 9.23 3.72 -7.42
CA PRO A 11 9.72 3.57 -6.06
C PRO A 11 8.57 3.48 -5.07
N LEU A 12 8.68 2.60 -4.07
CA LEU A 12 7.60 2.37 -3.10
C LEU A 12 7.17 3.67 -2.43
N GLU A 13 8.08 4.63 -2.23
CA GLU A 13 7.82 5.94 -1.62
C GLU A 13 6.96 6.87 -2.51
N SER A 14 6.87 6.60 -3.81
CA SER A 14 6.07 7.39 -4.76
C SER A 14 4.64 6.89 -4.95
N LEU A 15 4.30 5.75 -4.35
CA LEU A 15 2.91 5.28 -4.25
C LEU A 15 2.09 6.20 -3.34
N ASN A 16 0.78 6.28 -3.60
CA ASN A 16 -0.16 6.89 -2.66
C ASN A 16 -0.77 5.83 -1.73
N ASP A 17 -1.41 6.26 -0.65
CA ASP A 17 -2.00 5.40 0.36
C ASP A 17 -3.01 4.40 -0.24
N LEU A 18 -3.81 4.85 -1.22
CA LEU A 18 -4.73 3.99 -1.95
C LEU A 18 -4.01 2.87 -2.72
N MET A 19 -2.92 3.17 -3.43
CA MET A 19 -2.15 2.19 -4.19
C MET A 19 -1.50 1.16 -3.25
N VAL A 20 -0.96 1.61 -2.12
CA VAL A 20 -0.37 0.72 -1.10
C VAL A 20 -1.43 -0.21 -0.53
N ALA A 21 -2.58 0.33 -0.11
CA ALA A 21 -3.70 -0.46 0.40
C ALA A 21 -4.20 -1.47 -0.64
N THR A 22 -4.29 -1.04 -1.90
CA THR A 22 -4.69 -1.89 -3.03
C THR A 22 -3.72 -3.05 -3.24
N PHE A 23 -2.41 -2.79 -3.23
CA PHE A 23 -1.41 -3.84 -3.44
C PHE A 23 -1.33 -4.81 -2.25
N LEU A 24 -1.45 -4.32 -1.02
CA LEU A 24 -1.54 -5.16 0.18
C LEU A 24 -2.75 -6.11 0.11
N ASN A 25 -3.93 -5.59 -0.25
CA ASN A 25 -5.14 -6.40 -0.40
C ASN A 25 -5.05 -7.45 -1.53
N GLN A 26 -4.19 -7.23 -2.52
CA GLN A 26 -3.93 -8.15 -3.62
C GLN A 26 -2.76 -9.12 -3.36
N ASN A 27 -2.16 -9.09 -2.17
CA ASN A 27 -0.98 -9.88 -1.81
C ASN A 27 0.22 -9.68 -2.77
N ILE A 28 0.39 -8.45 -3.28
CA ILE A 28 1.51 -8.09 -4.15
C ILE A 28 2.63 -7.53 -3.28
N ALA A 29 3.87 -8.01 -3.46
CA ALA A 29 5.08 -7.51 -2.78
C ALA A 29 4.90 -7.25 -1.27
N THR A 30 4.12 -8.11 -0.60
CA THR A 30 3.51 -7.86 0.71
C THR A 30 4.51 -7.48 1.78
N GLU A 31 5.67 -8.15 1.84
CA GLU A 31 6.71 -7.85 2.82
C GLU A 31 7.25 -6.42 2.69
N HIS A 32 7.49 -5.97 1.46
CA HIS A 32 8.09 -4.65 1.20
C HIS A 32 7.04 -3.55 1.38
N LEU A 33 5.80 -3.80 0.93
CA LEU A 33 4.69 -2.86 1.10
C LEU A 33 4.27 -2.73 2.57
N LEU A 34 4.38 -3.78 3.38
CA LEU A 34 4.14 -3.67 4.81
C LEU A 34 5.15 -2.77 5.52
N VAL A 35 6.43 -2.81 5.10
CA VAL A 35 7.45 -1.90 5.65
C VAL A 35 7.11 -0.46 5.28
N GLU A 36 6.81 -0.21 4.02
CA GLU A 36 6.49 1.14 3.54
C GLU A 36 5.17 1.67 4.13
N ALA A 37 4.13 0.85 4.20
CA ALA A 37 2.84 1.22 4.80
C ALA A 37 3.01 1.63 6.27
N ARG A 38 3.81 0.89 7.04
CA ARG A 38 4.13 1.26 8.43
C ARG A 38 4.93 2.55 8.55
N ARG A 39 5.89 2.79 7.63
CA ARG A 39 6.65 4.03 7.57
C ARG A 39 5.71 5.22 7.32
N ARG A 40 4.84 5.12 6.31
CA ARG A 40 3.83 6.14 5.96
C ARG A 40 2.92 6.48 7.14
N MET A 41 2.35 5.48 7.80
CA MET A 41 1.46 5.68 8.96
C MET A 41 2.11 6.42 10.13
N LYS A 42 3.44 6.41 10.22
CA LYS A 42 4.19 7.03 11.32
C LYS A 42 4.76 8.40 10.94
N GLU A 43 5.23 8.55 9.71
CA GLU A 43 6.13 9.64 9.32
C GLU A 43 5.55 10.57 8.25
N GLN A 44 4.50 10.16 7.55
CA GLN A 44 3.94 10.90 6.42
C GLN A 44 2.54 11.42 6.75
N GLU A 45 2.25 12.64 6.31
CA GLU A 45 0.87 13.15 6.28
C GLU A 45 0.04 12.29 5.32
N ARG A 46 -1.20 12.00 5.70
CA ARG A 46 -2.10 11.18 4.87
C ARG A 46 -2.39 11.94 3.58
N ASP A 47 -2.25 11.27 2.44
CA ASP A 47 -2.38 11.92 1.13
C ASP A 47 -3.82 12.09 0.64
N GLU A 48 -4.80 11.72 1.49
CA GLU A 48 -6.23 11.80 1.24
C GLU A 48 -6.71 11.01 0.00
N THR A 49 -5.91 10.05 -0.50
CA THR A 49 -6.26 9.26 -1.69
C THR A 49 -7.14 8.05 -1.40
N GLU A 50 -7.28 7.64 -0.14
CA GLU A 50 -8.12 6.53 0.26
C GLU A 50 -9.59 6.73 -0.18
N TYR A 51 -10.28 5.65 -0.53
CA TYR A 51 -11.71 5.71 -0.81
C TYR A 51 -12.55 5.92 0.45
N PHE A 52 -12.02 5.52 1.61
CA PHE A 52 -12.63 5.67 2.92
C PHE A 52 -11.56 5.75 4.00
N ASP A 53 -11.87 6.45 5.09
CA ASP A 53 -10.93 6.67 6.19
C ASP A 53 -10.42 5.35 6.77
N GLY A 54 -9.10 5.18 6.79
CA GLY A 54 -8.45 4.03 7.41
C GLY A 54 -8.28 2.83 6.47
N GLN A 55 -8.54 2.99 5.16
CA GLN A 55 -8.39 1.91 4.18
C GLN A 55 -6.99 1.25 4.20
N LEU A 56 -5.93 2.04 4.32
CA LEU A 56 -4.55 1.54 4.42
C LEU A 56 -4.33 0.76 5.71
N LEU A 57 -4.87 1.24 6.83
CA LEU A 57 -4.76 0.55 8.11
C LEU A 57 -5.45 -0.81 8.06
N GLU A 58 -6.67 -0.87 7.52
CA GLU A 58 -7.40 -2.12 7.33
C GLU A 58 -6.61 -3.12 6.46
N ALA A 59 -5.97 -2.65 5.39
CA ALA A 59 -5.16 -3.49 4.52
C ALA A 59 -3.91 -4.06 5.24
N ILE A 60 -3.26 -3.26 6.10
CA ILE A 60 -2.14 -3.72 6.94
C ILE A 60 -2.61 -4.82 7.90
N GLU A 61 -3.71 -4.58 8.61
CA GLU A 61 -4.27 -5.50 9.59
C GLU A 61 -4.68 -6.82 8.95
N ARG A 62 -5.34 -6.78 7.78
CA ARG A 62 -5.74 -7.98 7.04
C ARG A 62 -4.56 -8.89 6.73
N VAL A 63 -3.47 -8.31 6.24
CA VAL A 63 -2.25 -9.07 5.89
C VAL A 63 -1.61 -9.66 7.15
N GLN A 64 -1.53 -8.90 8.25
CA GLN A 64 -0.93 -9.36 9.51
C GLN A 64 -1.78 -10.45 10.19
N SER A 65 -3.09 -10.41 10.00
CA SER A 65 -4.04 -11.39 10.55
C SER A 65 -4.02 -12.73 9.82
N GLY A 66 -3.28 -12.83 8.70
CA GLY A 66 -3.20 -14.05 7.88
C GLY A 66 -4.48 -14.35 7.12
N GLY A 67 -5.12 -13.31 6.56
CA GLY A 67 -6.43 -13.38 5.89
C GLY A 67 -6.63 -14.45 4.82
#